data_AF-A0A377NCI5-F1
#
_entry.id   AF-A0A377NCI5-F1
#
_cell.length_a   1.000
_cell.length_b   1.000
_cell.length_c   1.000
_cell.angle_alpha   90.00
_cell.angle_beta   90.00
_cell.angle_gamma   90.00
#
_symmetry.space_group_name_H-M   'P 1'
#
loop_
_entity.id
_entity.type
_entity.pdbx_description
1 polymer ?
#
loop_
_entity_poly.entity_id
_entity_poly.type
_entity_poly.pdbx_seq_one_letter_code
_entity_poly.pdbx_strand_id
1 'polypeptide(L)'
;MPNTVSGPPTNENLNAYLEQFYQRERTRQTQFPEALPADAQPFDLLVINICSLAWSDLDAANLANSPLWSRFDMVFSNFNSATSYSGPASIRLLRASCGQTSHHDLYQTSGQKCYLFDDLARLGFGSQLAMDHTGEFGNYIKDLRKDAGLQAPLMSQAGLGHNLTSFDGSPIYNDGQLFTRWLENQQKAGSDRTATFFNLVPLHDGNRFVGTNKPADYRTRAETLFTPVECFYGSTREVWPQSDAGGGARARRSVSRR
;
A
#
# COMPACT_ATOMS: atom_id res chain seq x y z
N MET A 1 -13.47 2.45 -25.09
CA MET A 1 -12.95 1.69 -26.24
C MET A 1 -11.89 0.70 -25.74
N PRO A 2 -11.99 -0.61 -26.05
CA PRO A 2 -10.96 -1.58 -25.68
C PRO A 2 -9.60 -1.22 -26.30
N ASN A 3 -8.47 -1.65 -25.69
CA ASN A 3 -7.15 -1.42 -26.32
C ASN A 3 -7.01 -2.49 -27.38
N THR A 4 -7.07 -2.12 -28.64
CA THR A 4 -7.02 -3.10 -29.72
C THR A 4 -6.10 -2.59 -30.79
N VAL A 5 -4.90 -3.16 -30.85
CA VAL A 5 -4.07 -3.15 -32.05
C VAL A 5 -4.29 -4.49 -32.72
N SER A 6 -4.89 -4.48 -33.91
CA SER A 6 -5.11 -5.67 -34.72
C SER A 6 -3.82 -6.03 -35.47
N GLY A 7 -3.32 -7.26 -35.30
CA GLY A 7 -2.16 -7.76 -36.03
C GLY A 7 -1.31 -8.74 -35.22
N PRO A 8 -0.29 -9.36 -35.85
CA PRO A 8 0.67 -10.20 -35.13
C PRO A 8 1.45 -9.38 -34.08
N PRO A 9 1.99 -10.02 -33.02
CA PRO A 9 2.74 -9.34 -31.95
C PRO A 9 4.16 -8.94 -32.41
N THR A 10 4.24 -8.04 -33.40
CA THR A 10 5.49 -7.43 -33.86
C THR A 10 5.87 -6.25 -32.97
N ASN A 11 7.15 -5.85 -32.98
CA ASN A 11 7.61 -4.68 -32.22
C ASN A 11 6.80 -3.41 -32.54
N GLU A 12 6.49 -3.19 -33.82
CA GLU A 12 5.66 -2.05 -34.26
C GLU A 12 4.27 -2.07 -33.63
N ASN A 13 3.58 -3.21 -33.69
CA ASN A 13 2.23 -3.36 -33.15
C ASN A 13 2.22 -3.26 -31.61
N LEU A 14 3.21 -3.82 -30.92
CA LEU A 14 3.33 -3.75 -29.46
C LEU A 14 3.63 -2.32 -28.99
N ASN A 15 4.49 -1.58 -29.71
CA ASN A 15 4.77 -0.17 -29.42
C ASN A 15 3.51 0.68 -29.61
N ALA A 16 2.78 0.48 -30.71
CA ALA A 16 1.52 1.17 -30.96
C ALA A 16 0.47 0.86 -29.86
N TYR A 17 0.39 -0.40 -29.42
CA TYR A 17 -0.53 -0.82 -28.37
C TYR A 17 -0.22 -0.15 -27.03
N LEU A 18 1.07 -0.06 -26.69
CA LEU A 18 1.53 0.59 -25.47
C LEU A 18 1.30 2.11 -25.50
N GLU A 19 1.54 2.77 -26.63
CA GLU A 19 1.26 4.20 -26.78
C GLU A 19 -0.26 4.49 -26.65
N GLN A 20 -1.10 3.69 -27.30
CA GLN A 20 -2.56 3.79 -27.14
C GLN A 20 -3.03 3.50 -25.71
N PHE A 21 -2.33 2.64 -24.96
CA PHE A 21 -2.57 2.45 -23.54
C PHE A 21 -2.33 3.74 -22.77
N TYR A 22 -1.16 4.36 -22.91
CA TYR A 22 -0.84 5.60 -22.19
C TYR A 22 -1.74 6.77 -22.59
N GLN A 23 -2.09 6.91 -23.86
CA GLN A 23 -3.02 7.95 -24.32
C GLN A 23 -4.39 7.85 -23.63
N ARG A 24 -4.88 6.63 -23.39
CA ARG A 24 -6.15 6.43 -22.69
C ARG A 24 -6.01 6.62 -21.20
N GLU A 25 -4.96 6.08 -20.58
CA GLU A 25 -4.71 6.25 -19.15
C GLU A 25 -4.57 7.72 -18.74
N ARG A 26 -3.96 8.56 -19.60
CA ARG A 26 -3.87 10.02 -19.38
C ARG A 26 -5.21 10.72 -19.20
N THR A 27 -6.31 10.13 -19.67
CA THR A 27 -7.67 10.70 -19.54
C THR A 27 -8.42 10.19 -18.31
N ARG A 28 -7.88 9.19 -17.60
CA ARG A 28 -8.55 8.55 -16.46
C ARG A 28 -8.21 9.30 -15.18
N GLN A 29 -9.24 9.61 -14.42
CA GLN A 29 -9.12 10.28 -13.14
C GLN A 29 -10.26 9.86 -12.21
N THR A 30 -9.94 9.62 -10.94
CA THR A 30 -10.90 9.50 -9.86
C THR A 30 -11.35 10.89 -9.42
N GLN A 31 -12.64 11.18 -9.52
CA GLN A 31 -13.19 12.47 -9.11
C GLN A 31 -13.54 12.43 -7.63
N PHE A 32 -12.82 13.19 -6.81
CA PHE A 32 -13.18 13.46 -5.42
C PHE A 32 -14.19 14.61 -5.35
N PRO A 33 -15.13 14.61 -4.38
CA PRO A 33 -16.02 15.75 -4.18
C PRO A 33 -15.23 16.98 -3.73
N GLU A 34 -15.79 18.18 -3.92
CA GLU A 34 -15.17 19.42 -3.44
C GLU A 34 -15.24 19.56 -1.92
N ALA A 35 -16.28 19.00 -1.30
CA ALA A 35 -16.47 18.97 0.15
C ALA A 35 -17.25 17.71 0.56
N LEU A 36 -17.06 17.28 1.81
CA LEU A 36 -17.89 16.25 2.42
C LEU A 36 -19.26 16.84 2.83
N PRO A 37 -20.34 16.02 2.80
CA PRO A 37 -21.62 16.46 3.35
C PRO A 37 -21.54 16.66 4.86
N ALA A 38 -22.43 17.48 5.41
CA ALA A 38 -22.39 17.88 6.83
C ALA A 38 -22.57 16.71 7.81
N ASP A 39 -23.24 15.64 7.37
CA ASP A 39 -23.48 14.41 8.13
C ASP A 39 -22.42 13.32 7.86
N ALA A 40 -21.35 13.63 7.12
CA ALA A 40 -20.25 12.70 6.88
C ALA A 40 -19.62 12.27 8.21
N GLN A 41 -19.56 10.96 8.43
CA GLN A 41 -18.90 10.39 9.60
C GLN A 41 -17.37 10.37 9.40
N PRO A 42 -16.58 10.67 10.45
CA PRO A 42 -15.13 10.53 10.37
C PRO A 42 -14.71 9.06 10.37
N PHE A 43 -13.61 8.76 9.70
CA PHE A 43 -12.94 7.46 9.73
C PHE A 43 -11.46 7.64 9.42
N ASP A 44 -10.67 6.63 9.80
CA ASP A 44 -9.26 6.54 9.45
C ASP A 44 -9.06 5.64 8.22
N LEU A 45 -8.28 6.12 7.25
CA LEU A 45 -7.75 5.33 6.15
C LEU A 45 -6.33 4.88 6.48
N LEU A 46 -6.10 3.57 6.48
CA LEU A 46 -4.79 2.97 6.61
C LEU A 46 -4.41 2.22 5.32
N VAL A 47 -3.36 2.66 4.65
CA VAL A 47 -2.79 2.00 3.46
C VAL A 47 -1.53 1.26 3.85
N ILE A 48 -1.57 -0.08 3.86
CA ILE A 48 -0.42 -0.93 4.19
C ILE A 48 0.25 -1.39 2.89
N ASN A 49 1.38 -0.78 2.55
CA ASN A 49 2.18 -1.09 1.36
C ASN A 49 3.32 -2.05 1.71
N ILE A 50 3.22 -3.30 1.29
CA ILE A 50 4.15 -4.38 1.66
C ILE A 50 5.10 -4.66 0.50
N CYS A 51 6.41 -4.53 0.74
CA CYS A 51 7.44 -4.90 -0.23
C CYS A 51 7.52 -6.44 -0.37
N SER A 52 7.81 -6.92 -1.58
CA SER A 52 8.16 -8.33 -1.85
C SER A 52 7.06 -9.34 -1.47
N LEU A 53 5.82 -9.05 -1.85
CA LEU A 53 4.66 -9.92 -1.65
C LEU A 53 3.82 -10.01 -2.92
N ALA A 54 3.94 -11.12 -3.64
CA ALA A 54 3.10 -11.48 -4.78
C ALA A 54 2.39 -12.83 -4.56
N TRP A 55 1.32 -13.09 -5.31
CA TRP A 55 0.64 -14.39 -5.29
C TRP A 55 1.59 -15.56 -5.58
N SER A 56 2.55 -15.38 -6.50
CA SER A 56 3.58 -16.38 -6.79
C SER A 56 4.47 -16.70 -5.59
N ASP A 57 4.78 -15.71 -4.77
CA ASP A 57 5.62 -15.90 -3.58
C ASP A 57 4.84 -16.67 -2.51
N LEU A 58 3.55 -16.36 -2.37
CA LEU A 58 2.64 -17.08 -1.49
C LEU A 58 2.46 -18.54 -1.91
N ASP A 59 2.33 -18.82 -3.21
CA ASP A 59 2.26 -20.18 -3.72
C ASP A 59 3.56 -20.94 -3.42
N ALA A 60 4.71 -20.34 -3.72
CA ALA A 60 6.03 -20.93 -3.47
C ALA A 60 6.29 -21.18 -1.97
N ALA A 61 5.80 -20.30 -1.10
CA ALA A 61 5.92 -20.44 0.35
C ALA A 61 4.84 -21.33 0.98
N ASN A 62 3.88 -21.85 0.21
CA ASN A 62 2.69 -22.57 0.68
C ASN A 62 1.81 -21.74 1.65
N LEU A 63 1.66 -20.45 1.37
CA LEU A 63 0.89 -19.46 2.14
C LEU A 63 -0.32 -18.87 1.39
N ALA A 64 -0.58 -19.31 0.15
CA ALA A 64 -1.71 -18.83 -0.65
C ALA A 64 -3.08 -19.11 0.00
N ASN A 65 -3.18 -20.15 0.84
CA ASN A 65 -4.37 -20.51 1.60
C ASN A 65 -4.34 -20.01 3.05
N SER A 66 -3.50 -19.01 3.38
CA SER A 66 -3.44 -18.42 4.73
C SER A 66 -4.83 -17.94 5.18
N PRO A 67 -5.24 -18.21 6.45
CA PRO A 67 -6.50 -17.70 6.99
C PRO A 67 -6.64 -16.18 6.92
N LEU A 68 -5.51 -15.45 6.88
CA LEU A 68 -5.48 -14.00 6.73
C LEU A 68 -6.34 -13.51 5.55
N TRP A 69 -6.28 -14.19 4.41
CA TRP A 69 -7.02 -13.78 3.20
C TRP A 69 -8.54 -13.82 3.39
N SER A 70 -9.04 -14.69 4.28
CA SER A 70 -10.46 -14.80 4.59
C SER A 70 -10.99 -13.69 5.51
N ARG A 71 -10.09 -12.87 6.10
CA ARG A 71 -10.44 -11.75 6.98
C ARG A 71 -10.84 -10.50 6.22
N PHE A 72 -10.36 -10.34 4.98
CA PHE A 72 -10.64 -9.16 4.16
C PHE A 72 -12.06 -9.16 3.60
N ASP A 73 -12.67 -7.98 3.52
CA ASP A 73 -13.96 -7.81 2.84
C ASP A 73 -13.85 -7.94 1.32
N MET A 74 -12.70 -7.55 0.75
CA MET A 74 -12.40 -7.64 -0.69
C MET A 74 -10.96 -8.10 -0.92
N VAL A 75 -10.78 -9.02 -1.87
CA VAL A 75 -9.46 -9.52 -2.31
C VAL A 75 -9.37 -9.42 -3.83
N PHE A 76 -8.32 -8.78 -4.33
CA PHE A 76 -8.07 -8.65 -5.77
C PHE A 76 -7.09 -9.74 -6.23
N SER A 77 -7.59 -10.73 -6.96
CA SER A 77 -6.77 -11.85 -7.46
C SER A 77 -5.94 -11.52 -8.70
N ASN A 78 -6.22 -10.39 -9.37
CA ASN A 78 -5.56 -9.95 -10.60
C ASN A 78 -5.13 -8.48 -10.51
N PHE A 79 -4.58 -8.08 -9.36
CA PHE A 79 -4.00 -6.75 -9.17
C PHE A 79 -2.57 -6.71 -9.76
N ASN A 80 -2.22 -5.64 -10.46
CA ASN A 80 -0.90 -5.46 -11.07
C ASN A 80 -0.23 -4.22 -10.47
N SER A 81 0.97 -4.37 -9.89
CA SER A 81 1.75 -3.26 -9.32
C SER A 81 2.33 -2.31 -10.37
N ALA A 82 2.32 -2.72 -11.65
CA ALA A 82 2.88 -2.04 -12.82
C ALA A 82 4.40 -1.78 -12.75
N THR A 83 5.09 -2.35 -11.77
CA THR A 83 6.54 -2.26 -11.56
C THR A 83 6.98 -3.27 -10.50
N SER A 84 8.23 -3.70 -10.57
CA SER A 84 8.89 -4.55 -9.57
C SER A 84 9.85 -3.79 -8.64
N TYR A 85 10.00 -2.47 -8.82
CA TYR A 85 10.84 -1.62 -7.97
C TYR A 85 10.01 -0.91 -6.90
N SER A 86 10.48 -0.95 -5.65
CA SER A 86 9.76 -0.45 -4.46
C SER A 86 9.44 1.05 -4.53
N GLY A 87 10.40 1.90 -4.91
CA GLY A 87 10.20 3.34 -5.07
C GLY A 87 9.09 3.65 -6.09
N PRO A 88 9.21 3.22 -7.35
CA PRO A 88 8.15 3.34 -8.36
C PRO A 88 6.80 2.78 -7.92
N ALA A 89 6.75 1.65 -7.21
CA ALA A 89 5.49 1.06 -6.75
C ALA A 89 4.75 2.00 -5.80
N SER A 90 5.47 2.55 -4.83
CA SER A 90 4.92 3.50 -3.85
C SER A 90 4.51 4.83 -4.48
N ILE A 91 5.30 5.36 -5.44
CA ILE A 91 4.94 6.56 -6.20
C ILE A 91 3.65 6.32 -6.99
N ARG A 92 3.52 5.17 -7.68
CA ARG A 92 2.30 4.79 -8.41
C ARG A 92 1.08 4.72 -7.49
N LEU A 93 1.23 4.10 -6.32
CA LEU A 93 0.17 4.00 -5.32
C LEU A 93 -0.26 5.36 -4.77
N LEU A 94 0.70 6.22 -4.43
CA LEU A 94 0.41 7.57 -3.93
C LEU A 94 -0.12 8.51 -5.03
N ARG A 95 0.10 8.16 -6.31
CA ARG A 95 -0.50 8.82 -7.50
C ARG A 95 -1.77 8.11 -8.03
N ALA A 96 -2.45 7.30 -7.21
CA ALA A 96 -3.55 6.44 -7.64
C ALA A 96 -4.84 7.16 -8.09
N SER A 97 -4.95 8.48 -7.93
CA SER A 97 -6.13 9.23 -8.38
C SER A 97 -6.17 9.45 -9.91
N CYS A 98 -5.10 9.10 -10.63
CA CYS A 98 -5.02 9.20 -12.09
C CYS A 98 -4.65 7.86 -12.73
N GLY A 99 -4.86 7.76 -14.06
CA GLY A 99 -4.46 6.57 -14.82
C GLY A 99 -2.95 6.34 -14.86
N GLN A 100 -2.56 5.12 -15.22
CA GLN A 100 -1.18 4.66 -15.20
C GLN A 100 -0.28 5.42 -16.20
N THR A 101 0.81 6.00 -15.68
CA THR A 101 1.84 6.67 -16.48
C THR A 101 3.01 5.74 -16.86
N SER A 102 3.83 6.17 -17.82
CA SER A 102 5.12 5.55 -18.12
C SER A 102 6.08 5.65 -16.92
N HIS A 103 7.13 4.81 -16.88
CA HIS A 103 8.14 4.90 -15.82
C HIS A 103 8.87 6.26 -15.82
N HIS A 104 9.19 6.79 -17.01
CA HIS A 104 9.78 8.13 -17.17
C HIS A 104 8.91 9.21 -16.52
N ASP A 105 7.60 9.17 -16.79
CA ASP A 105 6.66 10.21 -16.34
C ASP A 105 6.33 10.12 -14.84
N LEU A 106 6.70 9.02 -14.14
CA LEU A 106 6.57 8.94 -12.68
C LEU A 106 7.45 9.97 -11.96
N TYR A 107 8.58 10.34 -12.54
CA TYR A 107 9.55 11.28 -11.97
C TYR A 107 9.37 12.71 -12.49
N GLN A 108 8.32 12.94 -13.28
CA GLN A 108 7.90 14.27 -13.71
C GLN A 108 6.77 14.78 -12.80
N THR A 109 6.58 16.09 -12.77
CA THR A 109 5.46 16.70 -12.04
C THR A 109 4.12 16.21 -12.60
N SER A 110 3.21 15.81 -11.71
CA SER A 110 1.84 15.43 -12.08
C SER A 110 0.85 16.53 -11.71
N GLY A 111 -0.38 16.43 -12.20
CA GLY A 111 -1.47 17.31 -11.76
C GLY A 111 -1.78 17.10 -10.28
N GLN A 112 -2.13 18.18 -9.55
CA GLN A 112 -2.44 18.15 -8.11
C GLN A 112 -3.62 17.23 -7.71
N LYS A 113 -4.42 16.78 -8.68
CA LYS A 113 -5.54 15.85 -8.51
C LYS A 113 -5.16 14.39 -8.82
N CYS A 114 -3.87 14.09 -8.91
CA CYS A 114 -3.38 12.72 -9.05
C CYS A 114 -2.85 12.16 -7.73
N TYR A 115 -2.51 13.02 -6.76
CA TYR A 115 -1.94 12.64 -5.48
C TYR A 115 -3.06 12.26 -4.50
N LEU A 116 -3.19 10.97 -4.21
CA LEU A 116 -4.28 10.41 -3.38
C LEU A 116 -4.35 11.08 -2.00
N PHE A 117 -3.19 11.29 -1.36
CA PHE A 117 -3.14 11.86 -0.02
C PHE A 117 -3.44 13.37 -0.02
N ASP A 118 -3.17 14.08 -1.12
CA ASP A 118 -3.58 15.49 -1.27
C ASP A 118 -5.09 15.61 -1.53
N ASP A 119 -5.67 14.68 -2.30
CA ASP A 119 -7.13 14.58 -2.48
C ASP A 119 -7.83 14.36 -1.13
N LEU A 120 -7.31 13.44 -0.30
CA LEU A 120 -7.83 13.18 1.03
C LEU A 120 -7.62 14.35 1.99
N ALA A 121 -6.45 15.02 1.95
CA ALA A 121 -6.18 16.18 2.77
C ALA A 121 -7.15 17.34 2.51
N ARG A 122 -7.53 17.57 1.24
CA ARG A 122 -8.59 18.54 0.88
C ARG A 122 -9.94 18.23 1.52
N LEU A 123 -10.21 16.96 1.80
CA LEU A 123 -11.43 16.48 2.47
C LEU A 123 -11.29 16.38 4.00
N GLY A 124 -10.21 16.93 4.56
CA GLY A 124 -9.99 17.01 6.00
C GLY A 124 -9.29 15.80 6.62
N PHE A 125 -8.66 14.93 5.82
CA PHE A 125 -7.85 13.84 6.35
C PHE A 125 -6.44 14.31 6.70
N GLY A 126 -6.04 14.16 7.96
CA GLY A 126 -4.66 14.37 8.40
C GLY A 126 -3.73 13.32 7.80
N SER A 127 -2.77 13.74 6.98
CA SER A 127 -1.78 12.84 6.37
C SER A 127 -0.76 12.35 7.39
N GLN A 128 -0.51 11.04 7.42
CA GLN A 128 0.44 10.38 8.32
C GLN A 128 1.34 9.40 7.55
N LEU A 129 2.54 9.16 8.07
CA LEU A 129 3.53 8.25 7.48
C LEU A 129 4.15 7.37 8.56
N ALA A 130 4.13 6.06 8.35
CA ALA A 130 4.82 5.08 9.20
C ALA A 130 5.61 4.10 8.35
N MET A 131 6.77 3.67 8.85
CA MET A 131 7.63 2.69 8.20
C MET A 131 8.21 1.77 9.27
N ASP A 132 8.39 0.50 8.94
CA ASP A 132 9.17 -0.45 9.75
C ASP A 132 10.67 -0.35 9.48
N HIS A 133 11.11 0.62 8.67
CA HIS A 133 12.50 0.84 8.29
C HIS A 133 12.82 2.34 8.22
N THR A 134 14.08 2.71 8.06
CA THR A 134 14.53 4.12 8.09
C THR A 134 14.07 4.94 6.88
N GLY A 135 13.72 4.28 5.78
CA GLY A 135 13.41 4.93 4.50
C GLY A 135 14.62 5.52 3.76
N GLU A 136 15.84 5.30 4.23
CA GLU A 136 17.05 5.91 3.68
C GLU A 136 17.59 5.19 2.43
N PHE A 137 17.53 3.85 2.43
CA PHE A 137 18.03 3.06 1.31
C PHE A 137 17.37 3.47 -0.01
N GLY A 138 18.20 3.62 -1.05
CA GLY A 138 17.72 4.01 -2.38
C GLY A 138 17.04 5.39 -2.42
N ASN A 139 17.24 6.25 -1.42
CA ASN A 139 16.53 7.53 -1.24
C ASN A 139 15.01 7.39 -1.10
N TYR A 140 14.51 6.23 -0.66
CA TYR A 140 13.08 5.91 -0.70
C TYR A 140 12.16 7.00 -0.12
N ILE A 141 12.38 7.45 1.12
CA ILE A 141 11.52 8.49 1.74
C ILE A 141 11.65 9.85 1.04
N LYS A 142 12.82 10.17 0.46
CA LYS A 142 13.01 11.40 -0.30
C LYS A 142 12.23 11.36 -1.60
N ASP A 143 12.20 10.20 -2.27
CA ASP A 143 11.43 10.01 -3.50
C ASP A 143 9.92 10.06 -3.23
N LEU A 144 9.42 9.51 -2.10
CA LEU A 144 8.02 9.69 -1.72
C LEU A 144 7.64 11.16 -1.52
N ARG A 145 8.51 11.94 -0.90
CA ARG A 145 8.29 13.38 -0.70
C ARG A 145 8.32 14.13 -2.03
N LYS A 146 9.35 13.87 -2.84
CA LYS A 146 9.61 14.61 -4.08
C LYS A 146 8.61 14.25 -5.17
N ASP A 147 8.46 12.96 -5.43
CA ASP A 147 7.73 12.48 -6.60
C ASP A 147 6.29 12.09 -6.26
N ALA A 148 5.96 11.85 -4.98
CA ALA A 148 4.62 11.42 -4.57
C ALA A 148 3.89 12.42 -3.65
N GLY A 149 4.51 13.56 -3.33
CA GLY A 149 3.88 14.63 -2.54
C GLY A 149 3.69 14.33 -1.06
N LEU A 150 4.08 13.14 -0.57
CA LEU A 150 3.84 12.74 0.83
C LEU A 150 4.79 13.48 1.80
N GLN A 151 4.33 14.61 2.36
CA GLN A 151 5.13 15.45 3.26
C GLN A 151 4.99 15.12 4.75
N ALA A 152 4.11 14.18 5.12
CA ALA A 152 3.92 13.82 6.52
C ALA A 152 5.24 13.39 7.18
N PRO A 153 5.54 13.85 8.41
CA PRO A 153 6.73 13.40 9.13
C PRO A 153 6.63 11.90 9.39
N LEU A 154 7.78 11.21 9.36
CA LEU A 154 7.84 9.81 9.72
C LEU A 154 7.49 9.66 11.21
N MET A 155 6.50 8.81 11.51
CA MET A 155 6.13 8.47 12.88
C MET A 155 7.37 7.97 13.64
N SER A 156 7.53 8.41 14.89
CA SER A 156 8.70 8.06 15.70
C SER A 156 8.87 6.53 15.78
N GLN A 157 10.10 6.09 15.52
CA GLN A 157 10.54 4.70 15.66
C GLN A 157 11.31 4.46 16.97
N ALA A 158 11.47 5.51 17.80
CA ALA A 158 12.21 5.41 19.06
C ALA A 158 11.60 4.35 19.99
N GLY A 159 12.44 3.49 20.56
CA GLY A 159 12.02 2.43 21.47
C GLY A 159 11.30 1.23 20.82
N LEU A 160 11.15 1.19 19.48
CA LEU A 160 10.69 -0.02 18.80
C LEU A 160 11.80 -1.07 18.78
N GLY A 161 11.46 -2.31 19.11
CA GLY A 161 12.34 -3.47 18.94
C GLY A 161 12.48 -3.87 17.47
N HIS A 162 13.48 -4.69 17.15
CA HIS A 162 13.66 -5.28 15.83
C HIS A 162 14.28 -6.68 15.97
N ASN A 163 13.83 -7.62 15.13
CA ASN A 163 14.38 -8.97 15.04
C ASN A 163 15.05 -9.24 13.68
N LEU A 164 14.92 -8.30 12.74
CA LEU A 164 15.52 -8.35 11.43
C LEU A 164 16.48 -7.17 11.24
N THR A 165 17.57 -7.45 10.55
CA THR A 165 18.48 -6.46 9.98
C THR A 165 18.28 -6.48 8.48
N SER A 166 18.03 -5.30 7.90
CA SER A 166 17.94 -5.11 6.47
C SER A 166 19.26 -5.44 5.77
N PHE A 167 19.19 -5.68 4.47
CA PHE A 167 20.33 -5.96 3.61
C PHE A 167 21.37 -4.82 3.57
N ASP A 168 20.96 -3.58 3.88
CA ASP A 168 21.84 -2.42 4.02
C ASP A 168 22.42 -2.25 5.44
N GLY A 169 22.08 -3.14 6.36
CA GLY A 169 22.53 -3.12 7.75
C GLY A 169 21.63 -2.33 8.71
N SER A 170 20.61 -1.62 8.21
CA SER A 170 19.65 -0.89 9.05
C SER A 170 18.66 -1.84 9.77
N PRO A 171 18.05 -1.43 10.89
CA PRO A 171 17.04 -2.25 11.57
C PRO A 171 15.72 -2.30 10.78
N ILE A 172 15.03 -3.44 10.86
CA ILE A 172 13.62 -3.57 10.47
C ILE A 172 12.79 -3.76 11.74
N TYR A 173 12.09 -2.71 12.13
CA TYR A 173 11.32 -2.59 13.36
C TYR A 173 10.15 -3.59 13.41
N ASN A 174 9.73 -3.93 14.62
CA ASN A 174 8.63 -4.85 14.84
C ASN A 174 7.29 -4.26 14.36
N ASP A 175 6.71 -4.86 13.32
CA ASP A 175 5.44 -4.44 12.72
C ASP A 175 4.30 -4.35 13.74
N GLY A 176 4.21 -5.31 14.66
CA GLY A 176 3.19 -5.31 15.72
C GLY A 176 3.30 -4.10 16.65
N GLN A 177 4.50 -3.77 17.10
CA GLN A 177 4.73 -2.57 17.91
C GLN A 177 4.46 -1.28 17.13
N LEU A 178 4.76 -1.26 15.82
CA LEU A 178 4.45 -0.14 14.94
C LEU A 178 2.93 0.06 14.80
N PHE A 179 2.17 -1.00 14.55
CA PHE A 179 0.70 -0.97 14.49
C PHE A 179 0.08 -0.55 15.81
N THR A 180 0.53 -1.11 16.94
CA THR A 180 0.05 -0.73 18.28
C THR A 180 0.30 0.76 18.54
N ARG A 181 1.49 1.27 18.23
CA ARG A 181 1.81 2.70 18.39
C ARG A 181 0.90 3.59 17.55
N TRP A 182 0.64 3.22 16.30
CA TRP A 182 -0.28 3.97 15.46
C TRP A 182 -1.70 3.96 16.02
N LEU A 183 -2.18 2.82 16.49
CA LEU A 183 -3.51 2.68 17.09
C LEU A 183 -3.66 3.55 18.35
N GLU A 184 -2.65 3.54 19.23
CA GLU A 184 -2.59 4.39 20.42
C GLU A 184 -2.59 5.89 20.05
N ASN A 185 -1.93 6.26 18.95
CA ASN A 185 -1.94 7.64 18.46
C ASN A 185 -3.32 8.05 17.94
N GLN A 186 -4.04 7.17 17.23
CA GLN A 186 -5.41 7.47 16.78
C GLN A 186 -6.37 7.64 17.96
N GLN A 187 -6.29 6.76 18.95
CA GLN A 187 -7.11 6.85 20.16
C GLN A 187 -6.89 8.16 20.93
N LYS A 188 -5.66 8.70 20.90
CA LYS A 188 -5.32 10.00 21.51
C LYS A 188 -5.76 11.19 20.66
N ALA A 189 -5.76 11.06 19.33
CA ALA A 189 -6.18 12.11 18.40
C ALA A 189 -7.70 12.31 18.38
N GLY A 190 -8.49 11.28 18.70
CA GLY A 190 -9.95 11.38 18.82
C GLY A 190 -10.68 11.12 17.50
N SER A 191 -11.65 11.96 17.14
CA SER A 191 -12.52 11.75 15.97
C SER A 191 -12.02 12.40 14.67
N ASP A 192 -10.74 12.76 14.60
CA ASP A 192 -10.17 13.35 13.39
C ASP A 192 -10.08 12.31 12.28
N ARG A 193 -10.30 12.73 11.03
CA ARG A 193 -10.07 11.87 9.87
C ARG A 193 -8.57 11.79 9.65
N THR A 194 -8.01 10.59 9.52
CA THR A 194 -6.59 10.44 9.15
C THR A 194 -6.41 9.56 7.94
N ALA A 195 -5.39 9.85 7.14
CA ALA A 195 -4.94 9.01 6.04
C ALA A 195 -3.48 8.65 6.28
N THR A 196 -3.20 7.38 6.54
CA THR A 196 -1.86 6.91 6.89
C THR A 196 -1.28 6.00 5.82
N PHE A 197 -0.07 6.32 5.37
CA PHE A 197 0.73 5.45 4.52
C PHE A 197 1.72 4.64 5.38
N PHE A 198 1.52 3.32 5.43
CA PHE A 198 2.47 2.37 6.01
C PHE A 198 3.31 1.76 4.91
N ASN A 199 4.64 1.73 5.07
CA ASN A 199 5.49 0.90 4.24
C ASN A 199 6.27 -0.13 5.06
N LEU A 200 6.13 -1.39 4.67
CA LEU A 200 6.70 -2.54 5.36
C LEU A 200 7.68 -3.27 4.44
N VAL A 201 8.87 -3.58 4.95
CA VAL A 201 9.93 -4.27 4.19
C VAL A 201 10.46 -5.57 4.82
N PRO A 202 9.74 -6.30 5.70
CA PRO A 202 10.33 -7.47 6.34
C PRO A 202 10.55 -8.60 5.34
N LEU A 203 9.81 -8.61 4.22
CA LEU A 203 9.89 -9.63 3.16
C LEU A 203 10.94 -9.34 2.08
N HIS A 204 11.62 -8.19 2.14
CA HIS A 204 12.70 -7.87 1.20
C HIS A 204 13.81 -8.94 1.27
N ASP A 205 14.39 -9.28 0.12
CA ASP A 205 15.50 -10.22 0.08
C ASP A 205 16.76 -9.66 0.78
N GLY A 206 17.61 -10.55 1.29
CA GLY A 206 18.83 -10.20 2.02
C GLY A 206 18.62 -9.80 3.48
N ASN A 207 17.37 -9.62 3.93
CA ASN A 207 17.06 -9.44 5.34
C ASN A 207 17.50 -10.66 6.15
N ARG A 208 18.10 -10.44 7.32
CA ARG A 208 18.65 -11.48 8.19
C ARG A 208 18.14 -11.32 9.61
N PHE A 209 18.00 -12.43 10.35
CA PHE A 209 17.72 -12.32 11.78
C PHE A 209 18.91 -11.67 12.51
N VAL A 210 18.63 -10.94 13.58
CA VAL A 210 19.69 -10.36 14.42
C VAL A 210 20.61 -11.47 14.93
N GLY A 211 21.93 -11.25 14.82
CA GLY A 211 22.95 -12.20 15.27
C GLY A 211 23.31 -13.30 14.25
N THR A 212 22.72 -13.30 13.05
CA THR A 212 23.11 -14.19 11.95
C THR A 212 23.48 -13.41 10.70
N ASN A 213 24.38 -13.99 9.89
CA ASN A 213 24.75 -13.48 8.56
C ASN A 213 24.03 -14.22 7.43
N LYS A 214 23.20 -15.22 7.74
CA LYS A 214 22.40 -15.94 6.75
C LYS A 214 21.10 -15.17 6.48
N PRO A 215 20.67 -15.04 5.21
CA PRO A 215 19.34 -14.54 4.90
C PRO A 215 18.27 -15.31 5.67
N ALA A 216 17.31 -14.59 6.21
CA ALA A 216 16.18 -15.17 6.91
C ALA A 216 15.21 -15.78 5.89
N ASP A 217 14.74 -16.99 6.19
CA ASP A 217 13.78 -17.72 5.38
C ASP A 217 12.53 -16.86 5.06
N TYR A 218 12.07 -16.90 3.81
CA TYR A 218 10.96 -16.07 3.36
C TYR A 218 9.65 -16.44 4.05
N ARG A 219 9.33 -17.75 4.11
CA ARG A 219 8.08 -18.23 4.71
C ARG A 219 7.97 -17.81 6.17
N THR A 220 9.05 -18.00 6.93
CA THR A 220 9.11 -17.61 8.35
C THR A 220 8.85 -16.11 8.53
N ARG A 221 9.45 -15.26 7.68
CA ARG A 221 9.22 -13.81 7.72
C ARG A 221 7.79 -13.42 7.32
N ALA A 222 7.22 -14.09 6.32
CA ALA A 222 5.83 -13.87 5.90
C ALA A 222 4.83 -14.26 7.00
N GLU A 223 4.98 -15.43 7.63
CA GLU A 223 4.16 -15.85 8.77
C GLU A 223 4.29 -14.88 9.96
N THR A 224 5.51 -14.37 10.19
CA THR A 224 5.79 -13.37 11.24
C THR A 224 5.12 -12.03 10.94
N LEU A 225 5.03 -11.59 9.69
CA LEU A 225 4.32 -10.37 9.28
C LEU A 225 2.79 -10.53 9.33
N PHE A 226 2.27 -11.69 8.91
CA PHE A 226 0.81 -11.92 8.85
C PHE A 226 0.16 -11.91 10.22
N THR A 227 0.89 -12.36 11.25
CA THR A 227 0.37 -12.41 12.62
C THR A 227 0.01 -11.00 13.15
N PRO A 228 0.92 -10.00 13.17
CA PRO A 228 0.59 -8.61 13.49
C PRO A 228 -0.55 -8.03 12.66
N VAL A 229 -0.59 -8.30 11.35
CA VAL A 229 -1.67 -7.81 10.48
C VAL A 229 -3.01 -8.41 10.92
N GLU A 230 -3.08 -9.71 11.19
CA GLU A 230 -4.29 -10.35 11.69
C GLU A 230 -4.69 -9.85 13.08
N CYS A 231 -3.74 -9.71 14.01
CA CYS A 231 -3.99 -9.14 15.34
C CYS A 231 -4.53 -7.72 15.23
N PHE A 232 -3.96 -6.89 14.36
CA PHE A 232 -4.43 -5.52 14.11
C PHE A 232 -5.86 -5.50 13.56
N TYR A 233 -6.21 -6.39 12.63
CA TYR A 233 -7.60 -6.58 12.18
C TYR A 233 -8.54 -7.00 13.32
N GLY A 234 -8.07 -7.84 14.25
CA GLY A 234 -8.83 -8.23 15.44
C GLY A 234 -9.06 -7.05 16.39
N SER A 235 -7.99 -6.38 16.80
CA SER A 235 -8.04 -5.26 17.75
C SER A 235 -8.84 -4.06 17.23
N THR A 236 -8.77 -3.77 15.93
CA THR A 236 -9.60 -2.70 15.36
C THR A 236 -11.10 -2.99 15.43
N ARG A 237 -11.53 -4.27 15.37
CA ARG A 237 -12.93 -4.64 15.58
C ARG A 237 -13.38 -4.52 17.04
N GLU A 238 -12.47 -4.72 17.98
CA GLU A 238 -12.77 -4.54 19.41
C GLU A 238 -12.89 -3.05 19.77
N VAL A 239 -12.03 -2.21 19.19
CA VAL A 239 -12.03 -0.76 19.47
C VAL A 239 -13.10 -0.01 18.64
N TRP A 240 -13.35 -0.42 17.40
CA TRP A 240 -14.43 0.10 16.53
C TRP A 240 -15.37 -1.05 16.10
N PRO A 241 -16.26 -1.51 17.00
CA PRO A 241 -17.26 -2.51 16.63
C PRO A 241 -18.15 -1.95 15.52
N GLN A 242 -18.35 -2.72 14.44
CA GLN A 242 -19.32 -2.36 13.41
C GLN A 242 -20.69 -2.23 14.07
N SER A 243 -21.28 -1.03 14.03
CA SER A 243 -22.70 -0.88 14.35
C SER A 243 -23.51 -1.62 13.29
N ASP A 244 -24.33 -2.60 13.70
CA ASP A 244 -25.27 -3.31 12.84
C ASP A 244 -26.29 -2.33 12.22
N ALA A 245 -25.89 -1.63 11.17
CA ALA A 245 -26.77 -0.86 10.32
C ALA A 245 -27.34 -1.79 9.24
N GLY A 246 -28.39 -2.53 9.60
CA GLY A 246 -29.34 -3.11 8.65
C GLY A 246 -28.90 -4.39 7.95
N GLY A 247 -29.52 -5.51 8.32
CA GLY A 247 -29.37 -6.81 7.66
C GLY A 247 -29.60 -6.76 6.16
N GLY A 248 -28.52 -6.83 5.39
CA GLY A 248 -28.52 -7.10 3.95
C GLY A 248 -27.51 -8.19 3.68
N ALA A 249 -27.97 -9.35 3.20
CA ALA A 249 -27.14 -10.50 2.89
C ALA A 249 -25.91 -10.12 2.02
N ARG A 250 -24.70 -10.47 2.48
CA ARG A 250 -23.46 -10.33 1.71
C ARG A 250 -23.53 -11.21 0.45
N ALA A 251 -23.89 -10.61 -0.69
CA ALA A 251 -23.72 -11.23 -2.00
C ALA A 251 -22.22 -11.21 -2.37
N ARG A 252 -21.56 -12.37 -2.32
CA ARG A 252 -20.21 -12.55 -2.85
C ARG A 252 -20.25 -12.33 -4.36
N ARG A 253 -19.57 -11.30 -4.86
CA ARG A 253 -19.24 -11.16 -6.29
C ARG A 253 -17.74 -11.27 -6.46
N SER A 254 -17.27 -12.41 -6.95
CA SER A 254 -15.97 -12.51 -7.59
C SER A 254 -16.06 -11.78 -8.93
N VAL A 255 -15.31 -10.71 -9.10
CA VAL A 255 -15.18 -10.05 -10.40
C VAL A 255 -14.01 -10.73 -11.13
N SER A 256 -14.31 -11.85 -11.78
CA SER A 256 -13.47 -12.39 -12.85
C SER A 256 -13.93 -11.73 -14.14
N ARG A 257 -13.11 -10.84 -14.72
CA ARG A 257 -13.24 -10.48 -16.13
C ARG A 257 -12.34 -11.43 -16.92
N ARG A 258 -12.96 -12.21 -17.80
CA ARG A 258 -12.29 -12.85 -18.93
C ARG A 258 -11.88 -11.80 -19.95
#